data_AF-A0A972BWH8-F1
#
_entry.id   AF-A0A972BWH8-F1
#
_cell.length_a   1.000
_cell.length_b   1.000
_cell.length_c   1.000
_cell.angle_alpha   90.00
_cell.angle_beta   90.00
_cell.angle_gamma   90.00
#
_symmetry.space_group_name_H-M   'P 1'
#
loop_
_entity.id
_entity.type
_entity.pdbx_description
1 polymer ?
#
loop_
_entity_poly.entity_id
_entity_poly.type
_entity_poly.pdbx_seq_one_letter_code
_entity_poly.pdbx_strand_id
1 'polypeptide(L)' 'MDKEQLVSMLRMMIRIRKFETRVAELYAQGKIPGFVHLYIGEEAVATGTCANLRTDDFITST' A
#
# COMPACT_ATOMS: atom_id res chain seq x y z
N MET A 1 4.33 -18.76 -8.01
CA MET A 1 4.94 -17.89 -7.00
C MET A 1 5.68 -18.75 -6.02
N ASP A 2 6.97 -18.47 -5.80
CA ASP A 2 7.73 -19.17 -4.77
C ASP A 2 7.41 -18.60 -3.38
N LYS A 3 7.93 -19.27 -2.35
CA LYS A 3 7.72 -18.88 -0.95
C LYS A 3 8.28 -17.49 -0.64
N GLU A 4 9.39 -17.10 -1.25
CA GLU A 4 10.02 -15.81 -0.99
C GLU A 4 9.17 -14.67 -1.56
N GLN A 5 8.64 -14.86 -2.76
CA GLN A 5 7.72 -13.93 -3.41
C GLN A 5 6.44 -13.75 -2.59
N LEU A 6 5.85 -14.86 -2.09
CA LEU A 6 4.67 -14.80 -1.21
C LEU A 6 4.94 -14.04 0.09
N VAL A 7 6.08 -14.31 0.73
CA VAL A 7 6.50 -13.61 1.95
C VAL A 7 6.75 -12.12 1.68
N SER A 8 7.36 -11.78 0.55
CA SER A 8 7.61 -10.40 0.12
C SER A 8 6.29 -9.63 -0.06
N MET A 9 5.33 -10.23 -0.77
CA MET A 9 4.01 -9.62 -1.00
C MET A 9 3.22 -9.48 0.31
N LEU A 10 3.25 -10.47 1.20
CA LEU A 10 2.63 -10.34 2.52
C LEU A 10 3.26 -9.20 3.33
N ARG A 11 4.59 -9.09 3.32
CA ARG A 11 5.30 -7.97 3.97
C ARG A 11 4.90 -6.62 3.37
N MET A 12 4.70 -6.55 2.05
CA MET A 12 4.25 -5.33 1.40
C MET A 12 2.84 -4.94 1.83
N MET A 13 1.88 -5.87 1.82
CA MET A 13 0.52 -5.60 2.28
C MET A 13 0.48 -5.14 3.74
N ILE A 14 1.26 -5.77 4.63
CA ILE A 14 1.37 -5.36 6.04
C ILE A 14 1.99 -3.96 6.15
N ARG A 15 2.98 -3.63 5.32
CA ARG A 15 3.60 -2.31 5.30
C ARG A 15 2.60 -1.24 4.90
N ILE A 16 1.84 -1.45 3.83
CA ILE A 16 0.78 -0.53 3.38
C ILE A 16 -0.23 -0.34 4.52
N ARG A 17 -0.78 -1.43 5.07
CA ARG A 17 -1.72 -1.36 6.21
C ARG A 17 -1.18 -0.53 7.38
N LYS A 18 0.06 -0.78 7.80
CA LYS A 18 0.67 -0.07 8.93
C LYS A 18 0.89 1.41 8.63
N PHE A 19 1.34 1.73 7.42
CA PHE A 19 1.52 3.10 6.98
C PHE A 19 0.18 3.85 7.00
N GLU A 20 -0.82 3.32 6.32
CA GLU A 20 -2.17 3.90 6.23
C GLU A 20 -2.82 4.07 7.61
N THR A 21 -2.72 3.07 8.47
CA THR A 21 -3.24 3.15 9.86
C THR A 21 -2.57 4.29 10.62
N ARG A 22 -1.24 4.46 10.46
CA ARG A 22 -0.51 5.54 11.11
C ARG A 22 -0.89 6.91 10.56
N VAL A 23 -1.10 7.02 9.24
CA VAL A 23 -1.61 8.23 8.60
C VAL A 23 -2.98 8.57 9.18
N ALA A 24 -3.89 7.60 9.31
CA ALA A 24 -5.21 7.80 9.90
C ALA A 24 -5.14 8.34 11.35
N GLU A 25 -4.26 7.79 12.19
CA GLU A 25 -4.04 8.27 13.56
C GLU A 25 -3.53 9.72 13.59
N LEU A 26 -2.56 10.05 12.75
CA LEU A 26 -1.97 11.39 12.69
C LEU A 26 -2.96 12.41 12.13
N TYR A 27 -3.77 12.02 11.16
CA TYR A 27 -4.86 12.81 10.63
C TYR A 27 -5.92 13.10 11.70
N ALA A 28 -6.35 12.09 12.46
CA ALA A 28 -7.27 12.26 13.59
C ALA A 28 -6.71 13.17 14.69
N GLN A 29 -5.39 13.25 14.84
CA GLN A 29 -4.69 14.17 15.75
C GLN A 29 -4.54 15.59 15.18
N GLY A 30 -5.03 15.87 13.97
CA GLY A 30 -4.87 17.16 13.29
C GLY A 30 -3.44 17.46 12.85
N LYS A 31 -2.55 16.44 12.82
CA LYS A 31 -1.15 16.61 12.44
C LYS A 31 -0.90 16.54 10.94
N ILE A 32 -1.88 16.06 10.18
CA ILE A 32 -1.86 16.02 8.71
C ILE A 32 -2.95 16.98 8.22
N PRO A 33 -2.58 18.12 7.59
CA PRO A 33 -3.55 19.06 7.06
C PRO A 33 -4.19 18.55 5.76
N GLY A 34 -5.37 19.06 5.44
CA GLY A 34 -6.07 18.75 4.19
C GLY A 34 -6.95 17.50 4.28
N PHE A 35 -6.90 16.66 3.24
CA PHE A 35 -7.68 15.42 3.15
C PHE A 35 -6.75 14.22 2.98
N VAL A 36 -7.14 13.09 3.57
CA VAL A 36 -6.45 11.81 3.42
C VAL A 36 -7.44 10.80 2.84
N HIS A 37 -7.04 10.17 1.74
CA HIS A 37 -7.74 9.02 1.17
C HIS A 37 -6.95 7.76 1.53
N LEU A 38 -7.54 6.91 2.38
CA LEU A 38 -6.86 5.76 2.92
C LEU A 38 -7.04 4.54 2.00
N TYR A 39 -5.97 3.78 1.80
CA TYR A 39 -5.96 2.56 0.99
C TYR A 39 -6.22 1.28 1.81
N ILE A 40 -6.75 1.43 3.02
CA ILE A 40 -6.97 0.32 3.96
C ILE A 40 -8.02 -0.64 3.40
N GLY A 41 -7.63 -1.90 3.23
CA GLY A 41 -8.49 -2.95 2.68
C GLY A 41 -8.22 -3.26 1.21
N GLU A 42 -7.46 -2.43 0.50
CA GLU A 42 -7.13 -2.58 -0.91
C GLU A 42 -5.67 -3.02 -1.15
N GLU A 43 -4.94 -3.40 -0.09
CA GLU A 43 -3.48 -3.61 -0.16
C GLU A 43 -3.05 -4.68 -1.17
N ALA A 44 -3.92 -5.66 -1.39
CA ALA A 44 -3.69 -6.73 -2.36
C ALA A 44 -3.66 -6.21 -3.81
N VAL A 45 -4.39 -5.13 -4.13
CA VAL A 45 -4.48 -4.57 -5.48
C VAL A 45 -3.12 -3.96 -5.87
N ALA A 46 -2.63 -2.98 -5.11
CA ALA A 46 -1.33 -2.36 -5.38
C ALA A 46 -0.18 -3.38 -5.28
N THR A 47 -0.20 -4.26 -4.27
CA THR A 47 0.87 -5.26 -4.09
C THR A 47 0.89 -6.26 -5.24
N GLY A 48 -0.27 -6.81 -5.62
CA GLY A 48 -0.40 -7.78 -6.70
C GLY A 48 -0.02 -7.18 -8.04
N THR A 49 -0.59 -6.02 -8.37
CA THR A 49 -0.28 -5.33 -9.64
C THR A 49 1.22 -5.02 -9.73
N CYS A 50 1.80 -4.34 -8.75
CA CYS A 50 3.21 -3.95 -8.80
C CYS A 50 4.19 -5.14 -8.73
N ALA A 51 3.81 -6.27 -8.15
CA ALA A 51 4.63 -7.48 -8.16
C ALA A 51 4.71 -8.15 -9.54
N ASN A 52 3.84 -7.78 -10.47
CA ASN A 52 3.72 -8.36 -11.80
C ASN A 52 4.10 -7.40 -12.93
N LEU A 53 4.35 -6.12 -12.62
CA LEU A 53 4.88 -5.15 -13.58
C LEU A 53 6.38 -5.39 -13.82
N ARG A 54 6.82 -5.17 -15.06
CA ARG A 54 8.23 -4.97 -15.35
C ARG A 54 8.64 -3.55 -14.99
N THR A 55 9.94 -3.33 -14.86
CA THR A 55 10.49 -2.02 -14.52
C THR A 55 10.25 -0.95 -15.58
N ASP A 56 9.92 -1.35 -16.81
CA ASP A 56 9.63 -0.49 -17.96
C ASP A 56 8.13 -0.39 -18.28
N ASP A 57 7.27 -1.04 -17.49
CA ASP A 57 5.81 -0.89 -17.62
C ASP A 57 5.34 0.39 -16.89
N PHE A 58 4.24 0.98 -17.39
CA PHE A 58 3.66 2.21 -16.83
C PHE A 58 2.32 1.91 -16.14
N ILE A 59 2.06 2.59 -15.02
CA ILE A 59 0.79 2.52 -14.27
C ILE A 59 0.38 3.91 -13.81
N THR A 60 -0.93 4.15 -13.72
CA THR A 60 -1.52 5.36 -13.15
C THR A 60 -2.58 5.00 -12.11
N SER A 61 -2.87 5.92 -11.19
CA SER A 61 -3.87 5.81 -10.14
C SER A 61 -4.48 7.19 -9.85
N THR A 62 -5.59 7.23 -9.13
CA THR A 62 -6.35 8.45 -8.78
C THR A 62 -6.03 8.95 -7.40
#